data_AF-A0A7C5IQK7-F1
#
_entry.id   AF-A0A7C5IQK7-F1
#
_cell.length_a   1.000
_cell.length_b   1.000
_cell.length_c   1.000
_cell.angle_alpha   90.00
_cell.angle_beta   90.00
_cell.angle_gamma   90.00
#
_symmetry.space_group_name_H-M   'P 1'
#
loop_
_entity.id
_entity.type
_entity.pdbx_description
1 polymer ?
#
loop_
_entity_poly.entity_id
_entity_poly.type
_entity_poly.pdbx_seq_one_letter_code
_entity_poly.pdbx_strand_id
1 'polypeptide(L)'
;MLKKYFKRHFQFTELFTPEETEGGLVAPNKRKAKPGFVLFVRILRLLPLICLGGFITSFWVDFQQTDTLDLFGYTLQLEALLRVVSVSGLIGFSTNWIAIKMLFKPVLRRPIWGQGLIPAQKD
;
A
#
# COMPACT_ATOMS: atom_id res chain seq x y z
N MET A 1 13.63 -41.21 8.11
CA MET A 1 13.99 -41.01 6.68
C MET A 1 13.58 -39.65 6.11
N LEU A 2 12.49 -39.02 6.59
CA LEU A 2 12.00 -37.71 6.12
C LEU A 2 13.01 -36.55 6.23
N LYS A 3 13.81 -36.50 7.31
CA LYS A 3 14.84 -35.45 7.52
C LYS A 3 15.93 -35.44 6.44
N LYS A 4 16.26 -36.60 5.86
CA LYS A 4 17.29 -36.72 4.82
C LYS A 4 16.78 -36.26 3.45
N TYR A 5 15.48 -36.43 3.18
CA TYR A 5 14.82 -36.00 1.95
C TYR A 5 14.65 -34.48 1.90
N PHE A 6 14.23 -33.88 3.03
CA PHE A 6 14.02 -32.43 3.12
C PHE A 6 15.33 -31.64 2.95
N LYS A 7 16.42 -32.11 3.55
CA LYS A 7 17.75 -31.46 3.44
C LYS A 7 18.35 -31.51 2.02
N ARG A 8 17.92 -32.46 1.18
CA ARG A 8 18.45 -32.64 -0.18
C ARG A 8 17.75 -31.80 -1.23
N HIS A 9 16.48 -31.44 -1.01
CA HIS A 9 15.68 -30.66 -1.97
C HIS A 9 15.40 -29.22 -1.52
N PHE A 10 15.52 -28.92 -0.22
CA PHE A 10 15.32 -27.57 0.33
C PHE A 10 16.63 -27.00 0.87
N GLN A 11 17.59 -26.74 -0.03
CA GLN A 11 18.84 -26.04 0.27
C GLN A 11 18.61 -24.53 0.35
N PHE A 12 17.73 -24.09 1.27
CA PHE A 12 17.48 -22.66 1.52
C PHE A 12 18.77 -21.88 1.82
N THR A 13 19.77 -22.57 2.37
CA THR A 13 21.08 -22.00 2.63
C THR A 13 21.75 -21.49 1.35
N GLU A 14 21.64 -22.19 0.22
CA GLU A 14 22.27 -21.81 -1.05
C GLU A 14 21.57 -20.63 -1.74
N LEU A 15 20.27 -20.42 -1.51
CA LEU A 15 19.51 -19.28 -2.06
C LEU A 15 19.83 -17.94 -1.38
N PHE A 16 20.23 -18.00 -0.10
CA PHE A 16 20.67 -16.83 0.67
C PHE A 16 22.20 -16.78 0.84
N THR A 17 22.91 -17.77 0.28
CA THR A 17 24.34 -17.64 0.07
C THR A 17 24.47 -16.67 -1.09
N PRO A 18 25.01 -15.46 -0.88
CA PRO A 18 25.36 -14.64 -2.03
C PRO A 18 26.34 -15.49 -2.84
N GLU A 19 26.00 -15.82 -4.09
CA GLU A 19 27.04 -16.26 -5.00
C GLU A 19 28.10 -15.15 -4.95
N GLU A 20 29.27 -15.48 -4.43
CA GLU A 20 30.46 -14.68 -4.65
C GLU A 20 30.75 -14.78 -6.13
N THR A 21 30.02 -13.98 -6.91
CA THR A 21 30.40 -13.64 -8.26
C THR A 21 31.69 -12.85 -8.11
N GLU A 22 32.83 -13.54 -8.28
CA GLU A 22 34.06 -12.91 -8.72
C GLU A 22 33.77 -12.18 -10.04
N GLY A 23 33.34 -10.93 -9.93
CA GLY A 23 32.75 -10.23 -11.05
C GLY A 23 31.92 -9.07 -10.55
N GLY A 24 32.63 -8.05 -10.07
CA GLY A 24 32.20 -6.68 -9.78
C GLY A 24 30.71 -6.47 -9.60
N LEU A 25 30.30 -6.17 -8.36
CA LEU A 25 29.01 -5.61 -7.97
C LEU A 25 28.42 -4.78 -9.11
N VAL A 26 27.54 -5.39 -9.91
CA VAL A 26 26.79 -4.66 -10.93
C VAL A 26 25.87 -3.76 -10.15
N ALA A 27 26.31 -2.51 -9.98
CA ALA A 27 25.53 -1.49 -9.31
C ALA A 27 24.13 -1.50 -9.94
N PRO A 28 23.06 -1.61 -9.16
CA PRO A 28 21.72 -1.69 -9.72
C PRO A 28 21.53 -0.50 -10.65
N ASN A 29 21.21 -0.79 -11.93
CA ASN A 29 21.03 0.22 -12.95
C ASN A 29 20.02 1.25 -12.43
N LYS A 30 20.52 2.42 -12.02
CA LYS A 30 19.72 3.55 -11.53
C LYS A 30 18.97 4.11 -12.72
N ARG A 31 17.88 3.43 -13.13
CA ARG A 31 16.97 3.92 -14.16
C ARG A 31 16.53 5.32 -13.75
N LYS A 32 16.93 6.33 -14.53
CA LYS A 32 16.52 7.71 -14.29
C LYS A 32 14.99 7.75 -14.31
N ALA A 33 14.39 8.14 -13.19
CA ALA A 33 12.95 8.25 -13.08
C ALA A 33 12.44 9.23 -14.16
N LYS A 34 11.44 8.82 -14.94
CA LYS A 34 10.85 9.68 -15.97
C LYS A 34 10.28 10.94 -15.29
N PRO A 35 10.38 12.13 -15.92
CA PRO A 35 9.91 13.38 -15.31
C PRO A 35 8.42 13.33 -14.93
N GLY A 36 7.58 12.67 -15.74
CA GLY A 36 6.16 12.47 -15.43
C GLY A 36 5.91 11.59 -14.20
N PHE A 37 6.78 10.60 -13.92
CA PHE A 37 6.68 9.77 -12.73
C PHE A 37 6.96 10.58 -11.45
N VAL A 38 7.92 11.52 -11.52
CA VAL A 38 8.25 12.39 -10.38
C VAL A 38 7.08 13.33 -10.07
N LEU A 39 6.44 13.91 -11.08
CA LEU A 39 5.25 14.77 -10.91
C LEU A 39 4.09 13.98 -10.29
N PHE A 40 3.81 12.77 -10.81
CA PHE A 40 2.76 11.91 -10.28
C PHE A 40 2.97 11.59 -8.80
N VAL A 41 4.19 11.21 -8.39
CA VAL A 41 4.51 10.95 -6.98
C VAL A 41 4.33 12.20 -6.12
N ARG A 42 4.60 13.40 -6.67
CA ARG A 42 4.40 14.67 -5.97
C ARG A 42 2.92 14.96 -5.72
N ILE A 43 2.07 14.73 -6.71
CA ILE A 43 0.60 14.85 -6.58
C ILE A 43 0.06 13.82 -5.58
N LEU A 44 0.53 12.57 -5.66
CA LEU A 44 0.07 11.51 -4.76
C LEU A 44 0.42 11.81 -3.29
N ARG A 45 1.54 12.51 -3.03
CA ARG A 45 1.93 12.94 -1.69
C ARG A 45 1.07 14.08 -1.15
N LEU A 46 0.44 14.88 -2.02
CA LEU A 46 -0.50 15.94 -1.64
C LEU A 46 -1.88 15.41 -1.28
N LEU A 47 -2.27 14.25 -1.80
CA LEU A 47 -3.59 13.65 -1.60
C LEU A 47 -4.01 13.50 -0.12
N PRO A 48 -3.21 12.93 0.81
CA PRO A 48 -3.57 12.87 2.22
C PRO A 48 -3.72 14.26 2.87
N LEU A 49 -2.97 15.25 2.40
CA LEU A 49 -3.06 16.64 2.87
C LEU A 49 -4.36 17.30 2.41
N ILE A 50 -4.79 17.02 1.18
CA ILE A 50 -6.09 17.45 0.65
C ILE A 50 -7.23 16.81 1.45
N CYS A 51 -7.18 15.51 1.70
CA CYS A 51 -8.18 14.82 2.53
C CYS A 51 -8.20 15.36 3.97
N LEU A 52 -7.04 15.63 4.58
CA LEU A 52 -6.97 16.22 5.91
C LEU A 52 -7.57 17.64 5.92
N GLY A 53 -7.24 18.45 4.91
CA GLY A 53 -7.83 19.77 4.70
C GLY A 53 -9.35 19.69 4.56
N GLY A 54 -9.85 18.79 3.71
CA GLY A 54 -11.29 18.52 3.51
C GLY A 54 -12.00 18.04 4.77
N PHE A 55 -11.33 17.21 5.59
CA PHE A 55 -11.85 16.76 6.86
C PHE A 55 -11.97 17.90 7.88
N ILE A 56 -10.93 18.76 7.95
CA ILE A 56 -10.92 19.93 8.80
C ILE A 56 -12.02 20.89 8.33
N THR A 57 -12.02 21.31 7.06
CA THR A 57 -13.04 22.22 6.52
C THR A 57 -14.46 21.67 6.64
N SER A 58 -14.63 20.35 6.60
CA SER A 58 -15.93 19.72 6.86
C SER A 58 -16.52 20.07 8.23
N PHE A 59 -15.73 20.35 9.27
CA PHE A 59 -16.29 20.81 10.55
C PHE A 59 -16.96 22.19 10.47
N TRP A 60 -16.50 23.07 9.56
CA TRP A 60 -17.12 24.38 9.35
C TRP A 60 -18.32 24.30 8.40
N VAL A 61 -18.23 23.47 7.36
CA VAL A 61 -19.28 23.34 6.33
C VAL A 61 -20.47 22.52 6.83
N ASP A 62 -20.23 21.40 7.51
CA ASP A 62 -21.29 20.47 7.94
C ASP A 62 -22.12 21.04 9.12
N PHE A 63 -21.60 22.05 9.83
CA PHE A 63 -22.33 22.77 10.87
C PHE A 63 -23.55 23.55 10.34
N GLN A 64 -23.68 23.72 9.02
CA GLN A 64 -24.82 24.41 8.41
C GLN A 64 -25.97 23.50 7.95
N GLN A 65 -25.97 22.18 8.19
CA GLN A 65 -27.10 21.22 8.02
C GLN A 65 -28.15 21.49 6.89
N THR A 66 -27.79 22.13 5.77
CA THR A 66 -28.76 22.56 4.74
C THR A 66 -28.34 22.14 3.33
N ASP A 67 -27.64 21.02 3.19
CA ASP A 67 -27.27 20.48 1.86
C ASP A 67 -28.28 19.41 1.42
N THR A 68 -29.49 19.87 1.09
CA THR A 68 -30.47 19.08 0.33
C THR A 68 -30.30 19.43 -1.15
N LEU A 69 -29.79 18.48 -1.94
CA LEU A 69 -29.82 18.62 -3.39
C LEU A 69 -31.08 17.92 -3.91
N ASP A 70 -32.05 18.72 -4.35
CA ASP A 70 -33.17 18.23 -5.13
C ASP A 70 -32.68 17.93 -6.55
N LEU A 71 -32.42 16.65 -6.83
CA LEU A 71 -32.18 16.17 -8.19
C LEU A 71 -33.37 15.30 -8.60
N PHE A 72 -34.07 15.70 -9.68
CA PHE A 72 -35.12 14.87 -10.29
C PHE A 72 -36.24 14.43 -9.33
N GLY A 73 -36.59 15.26 -8.33
CA GLY A 73 -37.66 14.96 -7.37
C GLY A 73 -37.26 13.99 -6.25
N TYR A 74 -35.97 13.65 -6.15
CA TYR A 74 -35.40 12.94 -5.00
C TYR A 74 -34.57 13.90 -4.16
N THR A 75 -34.94 14.05 -2.89
CA THR A 75 -34.18 14.80 -1.89
C THR A 75 -32.97 13.96 -1.47
N LEU A 76 -31.82 14.15 -2.12
CA LEU A 76 -30.59 13.50 -1.66
C LEU A 76 -30.00 14.31 -0.49
N GLN A 77 -30.00 13.67 0.68
CA GLN A 77 -29.33 14.19 1.87
C GLN A 77 -27.83 13.94 1.69
N LEU A 78 -27.08 14.96 1.30
CA LEU A 78 -25.62 14.88 1.17
C LEU A 78 -24.91 15.16 2.50
N GLU A 79 -25.59 14.81 3.60
CA GLU A 79 -25.10 15.02 4.95
C GLU A 79 -23.77 14.31 5.13
N ALA A 80 -22.78 15.04 5.65
CA ALA A 80 -21.46 14.52 5.92
C ALA A 80 -20.73 13.85 4.73
N LEU A 81 -21.17 14.03 3.47
CA LEU A 81 -20.51 13.39 2.32
C LEU A 81 -19.03 13.79 2.23
N LEU A 82 -18.74 15.08 2.40
CA LEU A 82 -17.37 15.60 2.43
C LEU A 82 -16.57 14.97 3.57
N ARG A 83 -17.18 14.79 4.75
CA ARG A 83 -16.55 14.13 5.91
C ARG A 83 -16.24 12.68 5.60
N VAL A 84 -17.21 11.92 5.12
CA VAL A 84 -17.09 10.48 4.82
C VAL A 84 -16.04 10.25 3.74
N VAL A 85 -16.05 11.02 2.65
CA VAL A 85 -15.05 10.93 1.58
C VAL A 85 -13.66 11.30 2.10
N SER A 86 -13.54 12.35 2.91
CA SER A 86 -12.25 12.78 3.47
C SER A 86 -11.67 11.74 4.44
N VAL A 87 -12.50 11.20 5.36
CA VAL A 87 -12.09 10.19 6.34
C VAL A 87 -11.73 8.88 5.65
N SER A 88 -12.58 8.38 4.75
CA SER A 88 -12.32 7.14 4.00
C SER A 88 -11.08 7.27 3.11
N GLY A 89 -10.89 8.41 2.45
CA GLY A 89 -9.68 8.70 1.68
C GLY A 89 -8.42 8.72 2.54
N LEU A 90 -8.47 9.33 3.73
CA LEU A 90 -7.34 9.41 4.65
C LEU A 90 -6.97 8.04 5.23
N ILE A 91 -7.97 7.25 5.64
CA ILE A 91 -7.77 5.88 6.14
C ILE A 91 -7.28 4.96 5.02
N GLY A 92 -7.89 5.02 3.83
CA GLY A 92 -7.49 4.23 2.67
C GLY A 92 -6.06 4.53 2.22
N PHE A 93 -5.66 5.81 2.20
CA PHE A 93 -4.28 6.19 1.89
C PHE A 93 -3.31 5.69 2.97
N SER A 94 -3.65 5.84 4.25
CA SER A 94 -2.80 5.45 5.37
C SER A 94 -2.56 3.93 5.40
N THR A 95 -3.61 3.14 5.21
CA THR A 95 -3.53 1.68 5.17
C THR A 95 -2.74 1.17 3.97
N ASN A 96 -2.95 1.75 2.78
CA ASN A 96 -2.16 1.43 1.59
C ASN A 96 -0.67 1.79 1.77
N TRP A 97 -0.38 2.95 2.37
CA TRP A 97 0.98 3.36 2.67
C TRP A 97 1.70 2.38 3.60
N ILE A 98 1.00 1.92 4.65
CA ILE A 98 1.51 0.90 5.58
C ILE A 98 1.73 -0.44 4.86
N ALA A 99 0.79 -0.87 4.02
CA ALA A 99 0.90 -2.13 3.27
C ALA A 99 2.15 -2.15 2.38
N ILE A 100 2.40 -1.07 1.61
CA ILE A 100 3.61 -0.94 0.79
C ILE A 100 4.87 -0.99 1.67
N LYS A 101 4.86 -0.29 2.82
CA LYS A 101 5.99 -0.31 3.76
C LYS A 101 6.24 -1.72 4.32
N MET A 102 5.20 -2.48 4.62
CA MET A 102 5.30 -3.86 5.12
C MET A 102 5.76 -4.84 4.04
N LEU A 103 5.39 -4.62 2.77
CA LEU A 103 5.81 -5.46 1.65
C LEU A 103 7.34 -5.41 1.45
N PHE A 104 7.95 -4.23 1.56
CA PHE A 104 9.38 -4.04 1.31
C PHE A 104 10.26 -4.06 2.56
N LYS A 105 9.70 -3.74 3.72
CA LYS A 105 10.39 -3.82 5.02
C LYS A 105 9.44 -4.48 6.03
N PRO A 106 9.26 -5.81 5.95
CA PRO A 106 8.45 -6.51 6.92
C PRO A 106 9.08 -6.30 8.30
N VAL A 107 8.35 -5.62 9.19
CA VAL A 107 8.72 -5.55 10.60
C VAL A 107 8.62 -6.97 11.12
N LEU A 108 9.76 -7.61 11.38
CA LEU A 108 9.86 -9.02 11.79
C LEU A 108 9.05 -9.27 13.07
N ARG A 109 7.78 -9.63 12.89
CA ARG A 109 7.02 -10.44 13.83
C ARG A 109 6.79 -11.75 13.12
N ARG A 110 7.59 -12.76 13.46
CA ARG A 110 7.49 -14.12 12.90
C ARG A 110 6.05 -14.61 13.11
N PRO A 111 5.25 -14.83 12.06
CA PRO A 111 3.93 -15.43 12.23
C PRO A 111 4.15 -16.89 12.61
N ILE A 112 3.63 -17.24 13.79
CA ILE A 112 3.74 -18.57 14.41
C ILE A 112 2.91 -19.64 13.70
N TRP A 113 2.02 -19.27 12.77
CA TRP A 113 1.06 -20.18 12.14
C TRP A 113 1.13 -20.02 10.63
N GLY A 114 1.55 -21.10 9.98
CA GLY A 114 2.07 -21.09 8.63
C GLY A 114 1.04 -20.89 7.51
N GLN A 115 1.66 -20.64 6.36
CA GLN A 115 1.29 -21.01 4.99
C GLN A 115 0.34 -20.11 4.19
N GLY A 116 0.71 -19.96 2.91
CA GLY A 116 -0.30 -19.94 1.85
C GLY A 116 -0.09 -18.95 0.70
N LEU A 117 1.14 -18.57 0.30
CA LEU A 117 1.30 -17.73 -0.90
C LEU A 117 2.63 -17.97 -1.64
N ILE A 118 2.86 -19.21 -2.06
CA ILE A 118 3.48 -19.51 -3.36
C ILE A 118 2.74 -20.75 -3.89
N PRO A 119 2.12 -20.71 -5.09
CA PRO A 119 1.40 -21.85 -5.63
C PRO A 119 2.37 -23.02 -5.87
N ALA A 120 1.94 -24.22 -5.51
CA ALA A 120 2.54 -25.45 -5.99
C ALA A 120 2.30 -25.50 -7.51
N GLN A 121 3.36 -25.30 -8.31
CA GLN A 121 3.29 -25.67 -9.71
C GLN A 121 2.98 -27.16 -9.78
N LYS A 122 1.84 -27.46 -10.40
CA LYS A 122 1.47 -28.78 -10.88
C LYS A 122 1.20 -28.58 -12.37
N ASP A 123 2.27 -28.67 -13.14
CA ASP A 123 2.54 -29.76 -14.10
C ASP A 123 3.97 -29.61 -14.63
#